data_AF-A0A382X862-F1
#
_entry.id   AF-A0A382X862-F1
#
_cell.length_a   1.000
_cell.length_b   1.000
_cell.length_c   1.000
_cell.angle_alpha   90.00
_cell.angle_beta   90.00
_cell.angle_gamma   90.00
#
_symmetry.space_group_name_H-M   'P 1'
#
loop_
_entity.id
_entity.type
_entity.pdbx_description
1 polymer ?
#
loop_
_entity_poly.entity_id
_entity_poly.type
_entity_poly.pdbx_seq_one_letter_code
_entity_poly.pdbx_strand_id
1 'polypeptide(L)'
;PSSVEALAALETAVADTTTDPFPNLNAVASVSGSTESVTLVPEDDGGESVFGWFTRDEDTVGFNDFFAFADHFGRSSADANFDAAYDIKPIDAPNGEVDFDDFFLFSDNFGKTVANAATIRTALGE
;
A
#
# COMPACT_ATOMS: atom_id res chain seq x y z
N PRO A 1 3.03 2.09 46.35
CA PRO A 1 2.71 0.85 45.59
C PRO A 1 3.82 0.59 44.58
N SER A 2 4.33 -0.63 44.53
CA SER A 2 5.23 -1.10 43.48
C SER A 2 4.48 -1.21 42.15
N SER A 3 5.21 -1.24 41.04
CA SER A 3 4.63 -1.43 39.70
C SER A 3 3.83 -2.74 39.59
N VAL A 4 4.23 -3.78 40.32
CA VAL A 4 3.54 -5.08 40.38
C VAL A 4 2.20 -4.96 41.11
N GLU A 5 2.16 -4.23 42.22
CA GLU A 5 0.91 -3.98 42.96
C GLU A 5 -0.05 -3.08 42.16
N ALA A 6 0.49 -2.12 41.41
CA ALA A 6 -0.30 -1.26 40.53
C ALA A 6 -0.89 -2.02 39.34
N LEU A 7 -0.12 -2.94 38.73
CA LEU A 7 -0.60 -3.79 37.64
C LEU A 7 -1.69 -4.76 38.11
N ALA A 8 -1.48 -5.43 39.24
CA ALA A 8 -2.47 -6.36 39.80
C ALA A 8 -3.78 -5.66 40.20
N ALA A 9 -3.69 -4.42 40.71
CA ALA A 9 -4.87 -3.60 40.99
C ALA A 9 -5.61 -3.21 39.70
N LEU A 10 -4.88 -2.89 38.62
CA LEU A 10 -5.46 -2.53 37.33
C LEU A 10 -6.14 -3.73 36.66
N GLU A 11 -5.51 -4.90 36.68
CA GLU A 11 -6.08 -6.15 36.15
C GLU A 11 -7.37 -6.52 36.89
N THR A 12 -7.37 -6.39 38.22
CA THR A 12 -8.55 -6.64 39.05
C THR A 12 -9.70 -5.67 38.73
N ALA A 13 -9.39 -4.38 38.52
CA ALA A 13 -10.38 -3.36 38.20
C ALA A 13 -10.96 -3.50 36.78
N VAL A 14 -10.16 -3.94 35.81
CA VAL A 14 -10.61 -4.20 34.43
C VAL A 14 -11.42 -5.49 34.32
N ALA A 15 -11.12 -6.50 35.15
CA ALA A 15 -11.87 -7.76 35.18
C ALA A 15 -13.23 -7.66 35.89
N ASP A 16 -13.44 -6.64 36.72
CA ASP A 16 -14.73 -6.37 37.34
C ASP A 16 -15.69 -5.72 36.32
N THR A 17 -16.59 -6.54 35.78
CA THR A 17 -17.62 -6.11 34.82
C THR A 17 -18.89 -5.59 35.49
N THR A 18 -18.94 -5.58 36.82
CA THR A 18 -20.13 -5.20 37.59
C THR A 18 -20.17 -3.71 37.95
N THR A 19 -19.00 -3.07 37.97
CA THR A 19 -18.84 -1.63 38.17
C THR A 19 -18.01 -1.08 37.03
N ASP A 20 -18.51 -0.10 36.28
CA ASP A 20 -17.71 0.58 35.27
C ASP A 20 -16.49 1.24 35.97
N PRO A 21 -15.25 0.78 35.73
CA PRO A 21 -14.07 1.32 36.39
C PRO A 21 -13.74 2.74 35.89
N PHE A 22 -14.38 3.20 34.81
CA PHE A 22 -14.19 4.52 34.23
C PHE A 22 -15.53 5.24 34.00
N PRO A 23 -16.31 5.51 35.06
CA PRO A 23 -17.69 6.02 34.95
C PRO A 23 -17.79 7.45 34.37
N ASN A 24 -16.66 8.09 34.10
CA ASN A 24 -16.55 9.43 33.52
C ASN A 24 -15.81 9.45 32.17
N LEU A 25 -15.68 8.31 31.48
CA LEU A 25 -15.33 8.36 30.06
C LEU A 25 -16.55 8.88 29.29
N ASN A 26 -16.47 10.14 28.88
CA ASN A 26 -17.42 10.67 27.92
C ASN A 26 -17.44 9.76 26.68
N ALA A 27 -18.63 9.46 26.16
CA ALA A 27 -18.76 8.77 24.89
C ALA A 27 -17.87 9.48 23.84
N VAL A 28 -17.15 8.69 23.04
CA VAL A 28 -16.30 9.22 21.96
C VAL A 28 -17.19 10.08 21.06
N ALA A 29 -17.09 11.40 21.19
CA ALA A 29 -17.98 12.35 20.51
C ALA A 29 -17.70 12.41 19.00
N SER A 30 -16.46 12.13 18.62
CA SER A 30 -16.03 11.93 17.24
C SER A 30 -14.66 11.26 17.22
N VAL A 31 -14.43 10.42 16.21
CA VAL A 31 -13.08 10.05 15.81
C VAL A 31 -12.59 11.17 14.89
N SER A 32 -11.59 11.92 15.33
CA SER A 32 -10.92 12.94 14.53
C SER A 32 -9.52 12.43 14.19
N GLY A 33 -9.20 12.36 12.90
CA GLY A 33 -7.90 11.87 12.42
C GLY A 33 -7.87 10.42 11.92
N SER A 34 -9.01 9.83 11.53
CA SER A 34 -8.98 8.58 10.76
C SER A 34 -8.38 8.84 9.39
N THR A 35 -7.15 8.40 9.17
CA THR A 35 -6.58 8.26 7.83
C THR A 35 -6.97 6.89 7.32
N GLU A 36 -7.92 6.82 6.39
CA GLU A 36 -8.13 5.61 5.60
C GLU A 36 -7.12 5.59 4.46
N SER A 37 -6.21 4.63 4.48
CA SER A 37 -5.37 4.32 3.32
C SER A 37 -6.12 3.36 2.41
N VAL A 38 -6.62 3.86 1.28
CA VAL A 38 -7.15 2.99 0.22
C VAL A 38 -6.01 2.63 -0.70
N THR A 39 -5.61 1.35 -0.69
CA THR A 39 -4.64 0.82 -1.65
C THR A 39 -5.38 0.47 -2.93
N LEU A 40 -5.03 1.16 -4.01
CA LEU A 40 -5.54 0.87 -5.36
C LEU A 40 -4.56 -0.12 -6.02
N VAL A 41 -5.00 -1.36 -6.23
CA VAL A 41 -4.18 -2.41 -6.86
C VAL A 41 -4.72 -2.65 -8.26
N PRO A 42 -3.92 -2.46 -9.33
CA PRO A 42 -4.30 -2.86 -10.69
C PRO A 42 -4.52 -4.38 -10.75
N GLU A 43 -5.65 -4.81 -11.29
CA GLU A 43 -6.04 -6.22 -11.36
C GLU A 43 -6.49 -6.59 -12.78
N ASP A 44 -6.21 -7.82 -13.21
CA ASP A 44 -6.74 -8.37 -14.46
C ASP A 44 -8.18 -8.91 -14.30
N ASP A 45 -8.76 -9.43 -15.38
CA ASP A 45 -10.12 -10.01 -15.36
C ASP A 45 -10.26 -11.21 -14.40
N GLY A 46 -9.14 -11.82 -14.00
CA GLY A 46 -9.08 -12.92 -13.04
C GLY A 46 -8.91 -12.47 -11.59
N GLY A 47 -8.71 -11.17 -11.35
CA GLY A 47 -8.40 -10.61 -10.03
C GLY A 47 -6.94 -10.78 -9.61
N GLU A 48 -6.05 -11.14 -10.54
CA GLU A 48 -4.60 -11.19 -10.26
C GLU A 48 -3.99 -9.80 -10.38
N SER A 49 -3.00 -9.49 -9.55
CA SER A 49 -2.34 -8.18 -9.58
C SER A 49 -1.55 -7.99 -10.88
N VAL A 50 -1.74 -6.83 -11.51
CA VAL A 50 -1.05 -6.45 -12.74
C VAL A 50 0.04 -5.44 -12.40
N PHE A 51 1.29 -5.88 -12.48
CA PHE A 51 2.46 -5.03 -12.29
C PHE A 51 2.87 -4.38 -13.61
N GLY A 52 3.51 -3.21 -13.53
CA GLY A 52 4.06 -2.55 -14.71
C GLY A 52 3.11 -1.61 -15.45
N TRP A 53 1.92 -1.33 -14.91
CA TRP A 53 0.99 -0.34 -15.46
C TRP A 53 1.27 1.06 -14.88
N PHE A 54 2.29 1.73 -15.42
CA PHE A 54 2.88 2.95 -14.87
C PHE A 54 2.20 4.23 -15.36
N THR A 55 2.03 4.37 -16.68
CA THR A 55 1.54 5.62 -17.28
C THR A 55 0.04 5.79 -17.12
N ARG A 56 -0.69 4.66 -17.12
CA ARG A 56 -2.15 4.57 -16.94
C ARG A 56 -2.96 5.28 -18.04
N ASP A 57 -2.28 5.69 -19.12
CA ASP A 57 -2.86 6.29 -20.32
C ASP A 57 -3.74 5.31 -21.11
N GLU A 58 -3.39 4.03 -21.05
CA GLU A 58 -4.12 2.92 -21.68
C GLU A 58 -4.57 1.94 -20.60
N ASP A 59 -5.48 1.02 -20.93
CA ASP A 59 -5.96 -0.01 -19.97
C ASP A 59 -5.10 -1.28 -20.02
N THR A 60 -3.92 -1.23 -20.65
CA THR A 60 -3.04 -2.38 -20.87
C THR A 60 -1.60 -2.03 -20.55
N VAL A 61 -0.83 -2.97 -20.00
CA VAL A 61 0.62 -2.83 -19.85
C VAL A 61 1.26 -2.85 -21.23
N GLY A 62 1.79 -1.71 -21.67
CA GLY A 62 2.18 -1.49 -23.07
C GLY A 62 3.54 -0.84 -23.26
N PHE A 63 3.77 -0.36 -24.48
CA PHE A 63 5.04 0.30 -24.83
C PHE A 63 5.21 1.65 -24.12
N ASN A 64 4.13 2.37 -23.82
CA ASN A 64 4.21 3.61 -23.05
C ASN A 64 4.76 3.33 -21.64
N ASP A 65 4.29 2.26 -21.00
CA ASP A 65 4.83 1.79 -19.73
C ASP A 65 6.27 1.32 -19.85
N PHE A 66 6.62 0.64 -20.94
CA PHE A 66 8.01 0.24 -21.20
C PHE A 66 8.96 1.44 -21.30
N PHE A 67 8.58 2.50 -22.01
CA PHE A 67 9.41 3.70 -22.11
C PHE A 67 9.52 4.43 -20.77
N ALA A 68 8.43 4.51 -20.00
CA ALA A 68 8.46 5.05 -18.65
C ALA A 68 9.41 4.24 -17.73
N PHE A 69 9.35 2.91 -17.80
CA PHE A 69 10.27 2.03 -17.09
C PHE A 69 11.72 2.21 -17.54
N ALA A 70 11.97 2.27 -18.85
CA ALA A 70 13.31 2.42 -19.42
C ALA A 70 13.98 3.73 -19.01
N ASP A 71 13.21 4.81 -18.82
CA ASP A 71 13.73 6.08 -18.31
C ASP A 71 14.25 5.95 -16.87
N HIS A 72 13.70 5.02 -16.08
CA HIS A 72 14.05 4.76 -14.68
C HIS A 72 15.02 3.58 -14.50
N PHE A 73 15.27 2.78 -15.54
CA PHE A 73 16.11 1.60 -15.48
C PHE A 73 17.55 1.92 -15.04
N GLY A 74 18.07 1.11 -14.12
CA GLY A 74 19.41 1.26 -13.53
C GLY A 74 19.51 2.32 -12.43
N ARG A 75 18.41 2.97 -12.05
CA ARG A 75 18.39 3.89 -10.90
C ARG A 75 18.30 3.10 -9.60
N SER A 76 18.86 3.66 -8.54
CA SER A 76 18.82 3.10 -7.20
C SER A 76 18.36 4.14 -6.19
N SER A 77 17.97 3.70 -4.99
CA SER A 77 17.60 4.56 -3.85
C SER A 77 18.66 5.58 -3.44
N ALA A 78 19.89 5.47 -3.93
CA ALA A 78 20.94 6.47 -3.76
C ALA A 78 20.82 7.67 -4.72
N ASP A 79 20.04 7.54 -5.80
CA ASP A 79 19.85 8.56 -6.82
C ASP A 79 18.73 9.53 -6.44
N ALA A 80 18.95 10.84 -6.63
CA ALA A 80 17.97 11.87 -6.28
C ALA A 80 16.64 11.78 -7.06
N ASN A 81 16.66 11.14 -8.23
CA ASN A 81 15.50 10.93 -9.09
C ASN A 81 15.03 9.46 -9.08
N PHE A 82 15.39 8.71 -8.04
CA PHE A 82 14.82 7.39 -7.82
C PHE A 82 13.32 7.50 -7.58
N ASP A 83 12.57 6.63 -8.23
CA ASP A 83 11.14 6.50 -8.03
C ASP A 83 10.85 5.04 -7.73
N ALA A 84 10.42 4.79 -6.49
CA ALA A 84 10.14 3.45 -5.98
C ALA A 84 8.95 2.79 -6.69
N ALA A 85 8.15 3.54 -7.47
CA ALA A 85 7.07 2.95 -8.27
C ALA A 85 7.60 2.00 -9.37
N TYR A 86 8.86 2.14 -9.78
CA TYR A 86 9.48 1.31 -10.82
C TYR A 86 10.31 0.15 -10.27
N ASP A 87 10.61 0.14 -8.97
CA ASP A 87 11.21 -0.97 -8.22
C ASP A 87 10.06 -1.85 -7.71
N ILE A 88 9.62 -2.75 -8.58
CA ILE A 88 8.41 -3.58 -8.43
C ILE A 88 8.72 -4.99 -7.94
N LYS A 89 10.01 -5.35 -7.82
CA LYS A 89 10.45 -6.66 -7.37
C LYS A 89 11.63 -6.54 -6.39
N PRO A 90 11.54 -7.17 -5.19
CA PRO A 90 10.45 -8.02 -4.68
C PRO A 90 9.17 -7.24 -4.38
N ILE A 91 8.00 -7.84 -4.66
CA ILE A 91 6.67 -7.20 -4.50
C ILE A 91 6.43 -6.67 -3.07
N ASP A 92 6.82 -7.43 -2.05
CA ASP A 92 6.58 -7.06 -0.64
C ASP A 92 7.68 -6.16 -0.04
N ALA A 93 8.84 -6.14 -0.66
CA ALA A 93 10.02 -5.44 -0.16
C ALA A 93 10.95 -5.06 -1.32
N PRO A 94 10.60 -4.00 -2.07
CA PRO A 94 11.43 -3.44 -3.14
C PRO A 94 12.88 -3.29 -2.70
N ASN A 95 13.82 -3.68 -3.56
CA ASN A 95 15.23 -3.84 -3.17
C ASN A 95 16.01 -2.51 -3.19
N GLY A 96 15.37 -1.43 -3.63
CA GLY A 96 15.94 -0.11 -3.82
C GLY A 96 16.67 0.06 -5.15
N GLU A 97 16.48 -0.81 -6.14
CA GLU A 97 17.14 -0.81 -7.44
C GLU A 97 16.10 -1.11 -8.54
N VAL A 98 16.06 -0.29 -9.59
CA VAL A 98 15.25 -0.59 -10.79
C VAL A 98 16.13 -1.37 -11.76
N ASP A 99 15.96 -2.69 -11.85
CA ASP A 99 16.87 -3.56 -12.56
C ASP A 99 16.19 -4.64 -13.41
N PHE A 100 16.94 -5.68 -13.78
CA PHE A 100 16.42 -6.76 -14.61
C PHE A 100 15.37 -7.62 -13.90
N ASP A 101 15.39 -7.71 -12.57
CA ASP A 101 14.38 -8.43 -11.83
C ASP A 101 13.02 -7.74 -11.98
N ASP A 102 12.97 -6.41 -11.88
CA ASP A 102 11.77 -5.62 -12.20
C ASP A 102 11.35 -5.80 -13.65
N PHE A 103 12.31 -5.75 -14.57
CA PHE A 103 12.03 -5.91 -16.00
C PHE A 103 11.38 -7.25 -16.32
N PHE A 104 11.80 -8.34 -15.67
CA PHE A 104 11.16 -9.65 -15.87
C PHE A 104 9.73 -9.68 -15.33
N LEU A 105 9.48 -9.07 -14.16
CA LEU A 105 8.10 -8.97 -13.64
C LEU A 105 7.21 -8.09 -14.53
N PHE A 106 7.73 -6.98 -15.03
CA PHE A 106 7.07 -6.16 -16.04
C PHE A 106 6.76 -6.98 -17.30
N SER A 107 7.75 -7.72 -17.81
CA SER A 107 7.63 -8.53 -19.02
C SER A 107 6.59 -9.64 -18.89
N ASP A 108 6.47 -10.25 -17.71
CA ASP A 108 5.45 -11.25 -17.40
C ASP A 108 4.02 -10.67 -17.43
N ASN A 109 3.88 -9.36 -17.23
CA ASN A 109 2.61 -8.64 -17.29
C ASN A 109 2.40 -7.89 -18.62
N PHE A 110 3.39 -7.88 -19.51
CA PHE A 110 3.30 -7.16 -20.77
C PHE A 110 2.13 -7.64 -21.64
N GLY A 111 1.30 -6.71 -22.08
CA GLY A 111 0.08 -6.98 -22.84
C GLY A 111 -1.12 -7.43 -22.01
N LYS A 112 -1.01 -7.54 -20.68
CA LYS A 112 -2.17 -7.76 -19.82
C LYS A 112 -3.05 -6.51 -19.77
N THR A 113 -4.36 -6.74 -19.75
CA THR A 113 -5.37 -5.70 -19.52
C THR A 113 -5.63 -5.53 -18.04
N VAL A 114 -5.70 -4.28 -17.58
CA VAL A 114 -6.10 -3.90 -16.23
C VAL A 114 -7.61 -3.68 -16.23
N ALA A 115 -8.35 -4.68 -15.74
CA ALA A 115 -9.81 -4.70 -15.75
C ALA A 115 -10.43 -3.59 -14.89
N ASN A 116 -9.74 -3.22 -13.81
CA ASN A 116 -10.18 -2.17 -12.88
C ASN A 116 -9.56 -0.78 -13.19
N ALA A 117 -8.98 -0.57 -14.39
CA ALA A 117 -8.28 0.66 -14.76
C ALA A 117 -9.14 1.92 -14.59
N ALA A 118 -10.38 1.89 -15.06
CA ALA A 118 -11.32 3.01 -14.95
C ALA A 118 -11.65 3.35 -13.48
N THR A 119 -11.77 2.32 -12.62
CA THR A 119 -12.00 2.50 -11.19
C THR A 119 -10.81 3.19 -10.53
N ILE A 120 -9.58 2.75 -10.87
CA ILE A 120 -8.34 3.33 -10.35
C ILE A 120 -8.20 4.80 -10.76
N ARG A 121 -8.34 5.12 -12.06
CA ARG A 121 -8.28 6.52 -12.54
C ARG A 121 -9.34 7.41 -11.88
N THR A 122 -10.57 6.91 -11.76
CA THR A 122 -11.65 7.63 -11.07
C THR A 122 -11.30 7.93 -9.61
N ALA A 123 -10.71 6.96 -8.90
CA ALA A 123 -10.28 7.14 -7.51
C ALA A 123 -9.10 8.13 -7.38
N LEU A 124 -8.28 8.25 -8.41
CA LEU A 124 -7.16 9.20 -8.49
C LEU A 124 -7.57 10.59 -9.01
N GLY A 125 -8.79 10.76 -9.53
CA GLY A 125 -9.29 12.03 -10.07
C GLY A 125 -8.74 12.36 -11.45
N GLU A 126 -8.39 11.34 -12.23
CA GLU A 126 -7.90 11.42 -13.61
C GLU A 126 -9.02 11.22 -14.65
#